data_AF-A0A8X8XNS1-F1
#
_entry.id   AF-A0A8X8XNS1-F1
#
_cell.length_a   1.000
_cell.length_b   1.000
_cell.length_c   1.000
_cell.angle_alpha   90.00
_cell.angle_beta   90.00
_cell.angle_gamma   90.00
#
_symmetry.space_group_name_H-M   'P 1'
#
loop_
_entity.id
_entity.type
_entity.pdbx_description
1 polymer ?
#
loop_
_entity_poly.entity_id
_entity_poly.type
_entity_poly.pdbx_seq_one_letter_code
_entity_poly.pdbx_strand_id
1 'polypeptide(L)'
;MSESVCGGIDEFDNVIASNCLSFDFCRMSSIEPPFRPREKILEKQKHFQSIHKHTYLKGPFDKITSVAIPVALAATSLFLIGRGIYNMSHGVGKKE
;
A
#
# COMPACT_ATOMS: atom_id res chain seq x y z
N MET A 1 11.92 16.14 -44.52
CA MET A 1 10.92 16.96 -43.81
C MET A 1 10.87 16.46 -42.38
N SER A 2 11.68 17.01 -41.47
CA SER A 2 11.43 18.23 -40.69
C SER A 2 10.81 17.81 -39.35
N GLU A 3 11.33 18.12 -38.16
CA GLU A 3 12.40 19.01 -37.73
C GLU A 3 12.84 18.60 -36.31
N SER A 4 14.09 18.95 -36.00
CA SER A 4 14.70 18.96 -34.68
C SER A 4 13.89 19.77 -33.65
N VAL A 5 13.80 19.26 -32.42
CA VAL A 5 13.76 20.13 -31.24
C VAL A 5 14.79 19.58 -30.24
N CYS A 6 16.04 19.99 -30.44
CA CYS A 6 17.01 20.08 -29.36
C CYS A 6 16.58 21.26 -28.48
N GLY A 7 15.86 20.96 -27.39
CA GLY A 7 15.62 21.91 -26.29
C GLY A 7 16.69 21.70 -25.23
N GLY A 8 17.26 22.82 -24.75
CA GLY A 8 18.45 22.88 -23.90
C GLY A 8 18.45 21.94 -22.71
N ILE A 9 19.56 21.21 -22.58
CA ILE A 9 19.95 20.53 -21.35
C ILE A 9 20.58 21.63 -20.50
N ASP A 10 19.73 22.28 -19.70
CA ASP A 10 20.18 23.31 -18.78
C ASP A 10 21.18 22.68 -17.79
N GLU A 11 22.21 23.44 -17.46
CA GLU A 11 23.38 23.15 -16.61
C GLU A 11 23.09 22.41 -15.28
N PHE A 12 21.81 22.34 -14.88
CA PHE A 12 21.27 21.64 -13.71
C PHE A 12 21.38 20.10 -13.79
N ASP A 13 21.28 19.48 -14.97
CA ASP A 13 21.36 18.01 -15.09
C ASP A 13 22.79 17.48 -14.85
N ASN A 14 23.82 18.29 -15.09
CA ASN A 14 25.22 17.92 -14.81
C ASN A 14 25.55 17.94 -13.31
N VAL A 15 24.89 18.79 -12.52
CA VAL A 15 25.02 18.79 -11.07
C VAL A 15 24.32 17.55 -10.47
N ILE A 16 23.21 17.12 -11.04
CA ILE A 16 22.56 15.85 -10.63
C ILE A 16 23.40 14.64 -11.07
N ALA A 17 23.94 14.61 -12.28
CA ALA A 17 24.80 13.51 -12.74
C ALA A 17 26.11 13.42 -11.93
N SER A 18 26.73 14.55 -11.59
CA SER A 18 27.97 14.61 -10.78
C SER A 18 27.72 14.23 -9.30
N ASN A 19 26.56 14.60 -8.73
CA ASN A 19 26.17 14.14 -7.39
C ASN A 19 25.62 12.70 -7.36
N CYS A 20 25.09 12.19 -8.47
CA CYS A 20 24.71 10.78 -8.61
C CYS A 20 25.94 9.86 -8.54
N LEU A 21 27.04 10.24 -9.19
CA LEU A 21 28.31 9.49 -9.13
C LEU A 21 28.94 9.45 -7.73
N SER A 22 28.58 10.38 -6.83
CA SER A 22 29.00 10.35 -5.42
C SER A 22 28.05 9.54 -4.53
N PHE A 23 26.78 9.38 -4.92
CA PHE A 23 25.78 8.63 -4.15
C PHE A 23 25.65 7.15 -4.58
N ASP A 24 26.12 6.78 -5.77
CA ASP A 24 25.94 5.43 -6.33
C ASP A 24 27.07 4.41 -6.04
N PHE A 25 28.15 4.75 -5.32
CA PHE A 25 29.26 3.81 -5.05
C PHE A 25 29.42 3.31 -3.60
N CYS A 26 28.61 3.74 -2.62
CA CYS A 26 28.49 3.02 -1.34
C CYS A 26 27.50 1.83 -1.42
N ARG A 27 27.44 1.19 -2.59
CA ARG A 27 26.70 -0.03 -2.81
C ARG A 27 27.49 -1.24 -2.26
N MET A 28 26.78 -2.00 -1.43
CA MET A 28 26.99 -3.42 -1.10
C MET A 28 28.10 -3.75 -0.10
N SER A 29 27.72 -3.82 1.17
CA SER A 29 27.69 -5.06 1.95
C SER A 29 27.66 -4.69 3.43
N SER A 30 26.50 -4.81 4.08
CA SER A 30 26.58 -5.18 5.49
C SER A 30 27.24 -6.56 5.50
N ILE A 31 28.38 -6.68 6.17
CA ILE A 31 29.24 -7.87 6.24
C ILE A 31 28.53 -9.12 6.83
N GLU A 32 27.25 -9.02 7.13
CA GLU A 32 26.38 -10.12 7.55
C GLU A 32 25.15 -10.18 6.62
N PRO A 33 24.84 -11.36 6.02
CA PRO A 33 23.60 -11.53 5.29
C PRO A 33 22.42 -11.36 6.27
N PRO A 34 21.30 -10.73 5.85
CA PRO A 34 20.14 -10.59 6.71
C PRO A 34 19.69 -11.96 7.25
N PHE A 35 19.09 -11.98 8.44
CA PHE A 35 18.58 -13.18 9.12
C PHE A 35 17.64 -14.07 8.28
N ARG A 36 17.15 -13.58 7.14
CA ARG A 36 16.32 -14.33 6.20
C ARG A 36 16.94 -14.26 4.79
N PRO A 37 17.02 -15.39 4.10
CA PRO A 37 17.61 -15.47 2.77
C PRO A 37 16.71 -14.72 1.76
N ARG A 38 17.31 -13.98 0.82
CA ARG A 38 16.62 -12.97 -0.01
C ARG A 38 15.73 -13.58 -1.10
N GLU A 39 15.88 -14.87 -1.37
CA GLU A 39 15.12 -15.65 -2.36
C GLU A 39 13.62 -15.63 -2.03
N LYS A 40 13.26 -15.71 -0.73
CA LYS A 40 11.87 -15.66 -0.28
C LYS A 40 11.20 -14.32 -0.59
N ILE A 41 11.96 -13.23 -0.54
CA ILE A 41 11.45 -11.88 -0.83
C ILE A 41 11.25 -11.73 -2.33
N LEU A 42 12.20 -12.20 -3.15
CA LEU A 42 12.09 -12.17 -4.61
C LEU A 42 10.89 -12.98 -5.11
N GLU A 43 10.61 -14.13 -4.50
CA GLU A 43 9.43 -14.95 -4.82
C GLU A 43 8.12 -14.20 -4.53
N LYS A 44 8.00 -13.58 -3.34
CA LYS A 44 6.84 -12.77 -2.98
C LYS A 44 6.71 -11.53 -3.87
N GLN A 45 7.82 -10.87 -4.21
CA GLN A 45 7.83 -9.72 -5.11
C GLN A 45 7.31 -10.09 -6.50
N LYS A 46 7.79 -11.18 -7.09
CA LYS A 46 7.27 -11.69 -8.37
C LYS A 46 5.78 -11.99 -8.29
N HIS A 47 5.33 -12.67 -7.22
CA HIS A 47 3.92 -12.98 -7.01
C HIS A 47 3.05 -11.71 -6.92
N PHE A 48 3.39 -10.75 -6.07
CA PHE A 48 2.60 -9.53 -5.86
C PHE A 48 2.71 -8.49 -6.97
N GLN A 49 3.76 -8.52 -7.79
CA GLN A 49 3.93 -7.67 -8.97
C GLN A 49 3.21 -8.23 -10.20
N SER A 50 3.05 -9.56 -10.29
CA SER A 50 2.28 -10.20 -11.39
C SER A 50 0.77 -9.93 -11.32
N ILE A 51 0.25 -9.50 -10.16
CA ILE A 51 -1.18 -9.31 -9.93
C ILE A 51 -1.54 -7.83 -10.15
N HIS A 52 -2.31 -7.56 -11.22
CA HIS A 52 -2.86 -6.23 -11.51
C HIS A 52 -4.16 -5.96 -10.71
N LYS A 53 -4.04 -5.80 -9.39
CA LYS A 53 -5.13 -5.40 -8.49
C LYS A 53 -4.68 -4.29 -7.55
N HIS A 54 -5.62 -3.57 -6.94
CA HIS A 54 -5.33 -2.61 -5.87
C HIS A 54 -4.65 -3.30 -4.68
N THR A 55 -3.79 -2.55 -3.98
CA THR A 55 -2.87 -3.05 -2.93
C THR A 55 -3.53 -3.91 -1.87
N TYR A 56 -4.76 -3.58 -1.46
CA TYR A 56 -5.50 -4.27 -0.39
C TYR A 56 -6.25 -5.53 -0.86
N LEU A 57 -6.16 -5.91 -2.15
CA LEU A 57 -6.78 -7.10 -2.74
C LEU A 57 -5.76 -8.05 -3.39
N LYS A 58 -4.46 -7.87 -3.12
CA LYS A 58 -3.41 -8.65 -3.79
C LYS A 58 -3.32 -10.07 -3.26
N GLY A 59 -3.42 -10.26 -1.95
CA GLY A 59 -3.39 -11.57 -1.31
C GLY A 59 -4.79 -12.19 -1.14
N PRO A 60 -4.88 -13.54 -1.07
CA PRO A 60 -6.11 -14.21 -0.69
C PRO A 60 -6.51 -13.91 0.77
N PHE A 61 -5.53 -13.74 1.66
CA PHE A 61 -5.75 -13.33 3.05
C PHE A 61 -6.30 -11.91 3.14
N ASP A 62 -5.85 -11.01 2.27
CA ASP A 62 -6.30 -9.62 2.25
C ASP A 62 -7.79 -9.48 1.94
N LYS A 63 -8.38 -10.43 1.21
CA LYS A 63 -9.85 -10.47 0.99
C LYS A 63 -10.61 -10.71 2.29
N ILE A 64 -10.11 -11.60 3.15
CA ILE A 64 -10.77 -11.94 4.41
C ILE A 64 -10.63 -10.77 5.39
N THR A 65 -9.41 -10.25 5.54
CA THR A 65 -9.08 -9.21 6.52
C THR A 65 -9.57 -7.83 6.11
N SER A 66 -9.60 -7.51 4.81
CA SER A 66 -9.97 -6.16 4.33
C SER A 66 -11.44 -6.04 3.93
N VAL A 67 -12.10 -7.15 3.60
CA VAL A 67 -13.51 -7.12 3.14
C VAL A 67 -14.43 -7.82 4.14
N ALA A 68 -14.20 -9.10 4.44
CA ALA A 68 -15.17 -9.87 5.22
C ALA A 68 -15.29 -9.38 6.68
N ILE A 69 -14.17 -9.27 7.40
CA ILE A 69 -14.18 -8.86 8.82
C ILE A 69 -14.68 -7.41 8.97
N PRO A 70 -14.16 -6.42 8.21
CA PRO A 70 -14.58 -5.04 8.38
C PRO A 70 -16.04 -4.82 7.97
N VAL A 71 -16.52 -5.48 6.91
CA VAL A 71 -17.94 -5.35 6.49
C VAL A 71 -18.88 -5.95 7.53
N ALA A 72 -18.57 -7.14 8.07
CA ALA A 72 -19.39 -7.76 9.11
C ALA A 72 -19.45 -6.88 10.37
N LEU A 73 -18.31 -6.32 10.79
CA LEU A 73 -18.24 -5.41 11.94
C LEU A 73 -18.99 -4.10 11.66
N ALA A 74 -18.82 -3.51 10.49
CA ALA A 74 -19.52 -2.29 10.11
C ALA A 74 -21.05 -2.51 10.06
N ALA A 75 -21.52 -3.61 9.47
CA ALA A 75 -22.94 -3.91 9.39
C ALA A 75 -23.56 -4.13 10.78
N THR A 76 -22.89 -4.91 11.63
CA THR A 76 -23.36 -5.19 13.00
C THR A 76 -23.37 -3.93 13.86
N SER A 77 -22.33 -3.10 13.80
CA SER A 77 -22.28 -1.83 14.53
C SER A 77 -23.37 -0.86 14.07
N LEU A 78 -23.57 -0.68 12.76
CA LEU A 78 -24.64 0.17 12.22
C LEU A 78 -26.03 -0.34 12.64
N PHE A 79 -26.26 -1.65 12.63
CA PHE A 79 -27.51 -2.24 13.08
C PHE A 79 -27.80 -1.93 14.56
N LEU A 80 -26.81 -2.10 15.43
CA LEU A 80 -26.96 -1.81 16.86
C LEU A 80 -27.19 -0.32 17.12
N ILE A 81 -26.50 0.56 16.39
CA ILE A 81 -26.71 2.01 16.47
C ILE A 81 -28.13 2.35 16.05
N GLY A 82 -28.60 1.83 14.91
CA GLY A 82 -29.96 2.06 14.42
C GLY A 82 -31.02 1.61 15.41
N ARG A 83 -30.86 0.42 15.98
CA ARG A 83 -31.78 -0.08 17.02
C ARG A 83 -31.73 0.78 18.29
N GLY A 84 -30.54 1.23 18.69
CA GLY A 84 -30.38 2.13 19.83
C GLY A 84 -31.13 3.43 19.64
N ILE A 85 -30.94 4.10 18.49
CA ILE A 85 -31.64 5.34 18.15
C ILE A 85 -33.16 5.13 18.05
N TYR A 86 -33.59 4.03 17.46
CA TYR A 86 -35.01 3.67 17.38
C TYR A 86 -35.64 3.51 18.77
N ASN A 87 -35.00 2.74 19.66
CA ASN A 87 -35.50 2.53 21.01
C ASN A 87 -35.55 3.85 21.81
N MET A 88 -34.54 4.71 21.69
CA MET A 88 -34.50 6.02 22.35
C MET A 88 -35.58 6.98 21.81
N SER A 89 -35.78 7.03 20.49
CA SER A 89 -36.76 7.92 19.85
C SER A 89 -38.22 7.52 20.11
N HIS A 90 -38.50 6.21 20.22
CA HIS A 90 -39.85 5.70 20.49
C HIS A 90 -40.13 5.49 21.98
N GLY A 91 -39.17 5.77 22.86
CA GLY A 91 -39.32 5.60 24.31
C GLY A 91 -39.50 4.13 24.75
N VAL A 92 -39.08 3.18 23.93
CA VAL A 92 -39.22 1.73 24.17
C VAL A 92 -37.95 1.19 24.85
N GLY A 93 -38.11 0.28 25.81
CA GLY A 93 -36.99 -0.37 26.50
C GLY A 93 -36.57 0.28 27.81
N LYS A 94 -37.47 1.04 28.46
CA LYS A 94 -37.31 1.37 29.87
C LYS A 94 -37.35 0.07 30.67
N LYS A 95 -36.32 -0.19 31.47
CA LYS A 95 -36.41 -1.19 32.53
C LYS A 95 -37.33 -0.63 33.61
N GLU A 96 -38.21 -1.49 34.10
CA GLU A 96 -38.92 -1.31 35.37
C GLU A 96 -37.98 -1.08 36.56
#